data_AF-A0A2D8BAN7-F1
#
_entry.id   AF-A0A2D8BAN7-F1
#
_cell.length_a   1.000
_cell.length_b   1.000
_cell.length_c   1.000
_cell.angle_alpha   90.00
_cell.angle_beta   90.00
_cell.angle_gamma   90.00
#
_symmetry.space_group_name_H-M   'P 1'
#
loop_
_entity.id
_entity.type
_entity.pdbx_description
1 polymer ?
#
loop_
_entity_poly.entity_id
_entity_poly.type
_entity_poly.pdbx_seq_one_letter_code
_entity_poly.pdbx_strand_id
1 'polypeptide(L)'
;MSTLALPPGTDLLRLQSADPARFPLLLESVAGGNALSRWDLLLATDGEGLRLDVDGHVRSLSDGTVVGLDFLRELDARWSAARQPRVETGLPFEGGWALFLAYELAAQVEPTLQLPPAPGPLPVALAWRCPAAVLRDRDSGRCLAVAEPGAAHWLERLAAAAMAPAARDFAAPTLEEDPPGRFTDGVARIH
;
A
#
# COMPACT_ATOMS: atom_id res chain seq x y z
N MET A 1 -5.10 18.18 10.32
CA MET A 1 -5.86 17.10 9.66
C MET A 1 -7.21 17.63 9.26
N SER A 2 -7.61 17.44 8.00
CA SER A 2 -8.93 17.84 7.50
C SER A 2 -9.72 16.59 7.10
N THR A 3 -11.03 16.59 7.33
CA THR A 3 -11.90 15.46 7.01
C THR A 3 -13.16 15.92 6.28
N LEU A 4 -13.72 15.05 5.45
CA LEU A 4 -14.98 15.26 4.73
C LEU A 4 -15.80 13.97 4.76
N ALA A 5 -17.06 14.06 5.19
CA ALA A 5 -17.96 12.90 5.17
C ALA A 5 -18.30 12.51 3.72
N LEU A 6 -18.30 11.21 3.43
CA LEU A 6 -18.67 10.65 2.13
C LEU A 6 -20.05 9.96 2.21
N PRO A 7 -20.73 9.75 1.07
CA PRO A 7 -22.02 9.07 1.05
C PRO A 7 -21.99 7.68 1.74
N PRO A 8 -23.07 7.24 2.43
CA PRO A 8 -23.14 5.94 3.12
C PRO A 8 -23.03 4.67 2.24
N GLY A 9 -22.76 4.81 0.94
CA GLY A 9 -22.58 3.74 -0.02
C GLY A 9 -21.24 3.80 -0.78
N THR A 10 -20.29 4.60 -0.32
CA THR A 10 -18.94 4.66 -0.91
C THR A 10 -18.25 3.30 -0.76
N ASP A 11 -18.04 2.62 -1.89
CA ASP A 11 -17.38 1.32 -2.00
C ASP A 11 -15.91 1.53 -2.36
N LEU A 12 -15.02 1.25 -1.40
CA LEU A 12 -13.57 1.48 -1.53
C LEU A 12 -12.95 0.59 -2.61
N LEU A 13 -13.43 -0.63 -2.79
CA LEU A 13 -12.92 -1.54 -3.83
C LEU A 13 -13.31 -1.04 -5.22
N ARG A 14 -14.52 -0.49 -5.38
CA ARG A 14 -14.95 0.10 -6.65
C ARG A 14 -14.26 1.42 -6.95
N LEU A 15 -13.95 2.23 -5.94
CA LEU A 15 -13.08 3.40 -6.11
C LEU A 15 -11.70 2.98 -6.62
N GLN A 16 -11.09 1.99 -5.95
CA GLN A 16 -9.79 1.46 -6.36
C GLN A 16 -9.81 0.94 -7.80
N SER A 17 -10.83 0.16 -8.14
CA SER A 17 -10.97 -0.45 -9.47
C SER A 17 -11.17 0.58 -10.59
N ALA A 18 -11.72 1.76 -10.29
CA ALA A 18 -11.92 2.83 -11.26
C ALA A 18 -10.62 3.58 -11.58
N ASP A 19 -9.75 3.77 -10.58
CA ASP A 19 -8.48 4.46 -10.75
C ASP A 19 -7.38 3.83 -9.84
N PRO A 20 -6.84 2.66 -10.23
CA PRO A 20 -5.82 1.97 -9.42
C PRO A 20 -4.54 2.79 -9.25
N ALA A 21 -4.22 3.68 -10.19
CA ALA A 21 -3.05 4.55 -10.11
C ALA A 21 -3.20 5.62 -9.03
N ARG A 22 -4.42 6.14 -8.83
CA ARG A 22 -4.77 7.05 -7.73
C ARG A 22 -4.84 6.35 -6.39
N PHE A 23 -5.26 5.08 -6.38
CA PHE A 23 -5.56 4.32 -5.18
C PHE A 23 -4.67 3.07 -5.04
N PRO A 24 -3.38 3.26 -4.67
CA PRO A 24 -2.37 2.19 -4.75
C PRO A 24 -2.56 1.08 -3.71
N LEU A 25 -3.31 1.33 -2.63
CA LEU A 25 -3.45 0.37 -1.53
C LEU A 25 -4.83 0.46 -0.87
N LEU A 26 -5.52 -0.69 -0.88
CA LEU A 26 -6.70 -0.97 -0.10
C LEU A 26 -6.33 -1.94 1.02
N LEU A 27 -6.64 -1.59 2.27
CA LEU A 27 -6.51 -2.44 3.44
C LEU A 27 -7.89 -2.63 4.06
N GLU A 28 -8.35 -3.87 4.11
CA GLU A 28 -9.62 -4.22 4.71
C GLU A 28 -9.44 -5.03 6.00
N SER A 29 -10.23 -4.69 7.01
CA SER A 29 -10.28 -5.43 8.26
C SER A 29 -11.31 -6.57 8.17
N VAL A 30 -10.87 -7.82 8.34
CA VAL A 30 -11.76 -9.00 8.20
C VAL A 30 -12.15 -9.61 9.55
N ALA A 31 -11.38 -9.37 10.62
CA ALA A 31 -11.67 -9.89 11.95
C ALA A 31 -12.67 -8.96 12.68
N GLY A 32 -13.91 -9.39 12.88
CA GLY A 32 -14.81 -8.64 13.76
C GLY A 32 -14.32 -8.69 15.23
N GLY A 33 -14.53 -7.61 15.99
CA GLY A 33 -14.58 -7.68 17.46
C GLY A 33 -13.42 -7.10 18.28
N ASN A 34 -12.47 -6.38 17.68
CA ASN A 34 -11.50 -5.60 18.46
C ASN A 34 -11.14 -4.25 17.79
N ALA A 35 -10.53 -3.34 18.56
CA ALA A 35 -10.15 -2.00 18.09
C ALA A 35 -9.16 -2.02 16.90
N LEU A 36 -8.43 -3.12 16.69
CA LEU A 36 -7.45 -3.28 15.62
C LEU A 36 -8.09 -3.61 14.26
N SER A 37 -9.40 -3.89 14.20
CA SER A 37 -10.09 -4.32 12.98
C SER A 37 -11.32 -3.49 12.64
N ARG A 38 -11.37 -2.25 13.16
CA ARG A 38 -12.50 -1.33 12.98
C ARG A 38 -12.53 -0.65 11.61
N TRP A 39 -11.39 -0.46 10.96
CA TRP A 39 -11.27 0.44 9.83
C TRP A 39 -10.86 -0.27 8.54
N ASP A 40 -11.47 0.16 7.43
CA ASP A 40 -10.90 -0.02 6.10
C ASP A 40 -10.24 1.26 5.63
N LEU A 41 -9.17 1.12 4.85
CA LEU A 41 -8.34 2.22 4.38
C LEU A 41 -8.14 2.09 2.88
N LEU A 42 -8.43 3.15 2.13
CA LEU A 42 -8.04 3.29 0.73
C LEU A 42 -7.14 4.51 0.60
N LEU A 43 -5.84 4.29 0.45
CA LEU A 43 -4.85 5.36 0.37
C LEU A 43 -4.88 6.01 -1.03
N ALA A 44 -4.56 7.30 -1.09
CA ALA A 44 -4.58 8.07 -2.33
C ALA A 44 -3.24 8.78 -2.58
N THR A 45 -2.70 8.63 -3.80
CA THR A 45 -1.39 9.15 -4.22
C THR A 45 -1.48 9.95 -5.53
N ASP A 46 -0.56 10.89 -5.74
CA ASP A 46 -0.32 11.55 -7.03
C ASP A 46 0.76 10.85 -7.87
N GLY A 47 1.30 9.73 -7.38
CA GLY A 47 2.31 8.94 -8.07
C GLY A 47 3.73 9.22 -7.56
N GLU A 48 3.91 10.19 -6.65
CA GLU A 48 5.20 10.39 -6.00
C GLU A 48 5.56 9.19 -5.13
N GLY A 49 6.84 8.79 -5.16
CA GLY A 49 7.30 7.68 -4.34
C GLY A 49 8.63 7.08 -4.75
N LEU A 50 8.94 5.94 -4.15
CA LEU A 50 10.15 5.16 -4.36
C LEU A 50 9.79 3.75 -4.83
N ARG A 51 10.68 3.16 -5.63
CA ARG A 51 10.73 1.71 -5.84
C ARG A 51 12.15 1.20 -5.73
N LEU A 52 12.31 0.00 -5.21
CA LEU A 52 13.54 -0.77 -5.30
C LEU A 52 13.34 -1.84 -6.38
N ASP A 53 14.11 -1.74 -7.46
CA ASP A 53 14.09 -2.74 -8.53
C ASP A 53 15.05 -3.90 -8.21
N VAL A 54 14.88 -5.03 -8.91
CA VAL A 54 15.69 -6.25 -8.72
C VAL A 54 17.18 -6.07 -9.05
N ASP A 55 17.53 -4.97 -9.73
CA ASP A 55 18.90 -4.57 -10.04
C ASP A 55 19.61 -3.87 -8.86
N GLY A 56 18.92 -3.72 -7.72
CA GLY A 56 19.44 -3.09 -6.50
C GLY A 56 19.40 -1.56 -6.52
N HIS A 57 18.80 -0.94 -7.54
CA HIS A 57 18.67 0.51 -7.60
C HIS A 57 17.33 0.97 -7.02
N VAL A 58 17.41 1.98 -6.15
CA VAL A 58 16.25 2.73 -5.70
C VAL A 58 15.96 3.82 -6.71
N ARG A 59 14.73 3.85 -7.24
CA ARG A 59 14.30 4.82 -8.25
C ARG A 59 13.12 5.65 -7.76
N SER A 60 13.07 6.91 -8.19
CA SER A 60 11.88 7.73 -8.02
C SER A 60 10.74 7.24 -8.92
N LEU A 61 9.53 7.16 -8.38
CA LEU A 61 8.34 6.80 -9.17
C LEU A 61 7.90 7.91 -10.12
N SER A 62 8.27 9.17 -9.84
CA SER A 62 7.89 10.33 -10.66
C SER A 62 8.58 10.37 -12.03
N ASP A 63 9.86 10.01 -12.09
CA ASP A 63 10.69 10.19 -13.30
C ASP A 63 11.65 9.02 -13.59
N GLY A 64 11.68 7.98 -12.74
CA GLY A 64 12.53 6.80 -12.90
C GLY A 64 14.01 7.02 -12.58
N THR A 65 14.40 8.20 -12.09
CA THR A 65 15.78 8.52 -11.73
C THR A 65 16.28 7.64 -10.59
N VAL A 66 17.54 7.19 -10.66
CA VAL A 66 18.19 6.47 -9.56
C VAL A 66 18.53 7.49 -8.47
N VAL A 67 18.03 7.23 -7.27
CA VAL A 67 18.21 8.12 -6.10
C VAL A 67 19.08 7.49 -5.01
N GLY A 68 19.28 6.17 -5.05
CA GLY A 68 20.10 5.46 -4.08
C GLY A 68 20.19 3.96 -4.35
N LEU A 69 20.79 3.24 -3.39
CA LEU A 69 20.95 1.79 -3.41
C LEU A 69 20.33 1.11 -2.17
N ASP A 70 19.85 1.88 -1.20
CA ASP A 70 19.31 1.42 0.08
C ASP A 70 17.90 1.99 0.23
N PHE A 71 16.89 1.14 0.07
CA PHE A 71 15.50 1.59 0.00
C PHE A 71 15.01 2.18 1.33
N LEU A 72 15.41 1.57 2.45
CA LEU A 72 15.00 2.00 3.77
C LEU A 72 15.62 3.35 4.13
N ARG A 73 16.88 3.57 3.76
CA ARG A 73 17.53 4.88 3.93
C ARG A 73 16.86 5.97 3.10
N GLU A 74 16.56 5.71 1.83
CA GLU A 74 15.87 6.68 0.97
C GLU A 74 14.44 6.96 1.47
N LEU A 75 13.74 5.94 1.96
CA LEU A 75 12.42 6.10 2.57
C LEU A 75 12.48 6.94 3.85
N ASP A 76 13.44 6.68 4.74
CA ASP A 76 13.64 7.45 5.98
C ASP A 76 13.94 8.94 5.70
N ALA A 77 14.74 9.22 4.68
CA ALA A 77 15.03 10.58 4.25
C ALA A 77 13.75 11.31 3.79
N ARG A 78 12.93 10.66 2.96
CA ARG A 78 11.67 11.24 2.46
C ARG A 78 10.61 11.36 3.53
N TRP A 79 10.51 10.38 4.43
CA TRP A 79 9.64 10.45 5.59
C TRP A 79 10.02 11.63 6.49
N SER A 80 11.33 11.80 6.76
CA SER A 80 11.83 12.90 7.59
C SER A 80 11.52 14.26 6.97
N ALA A 81 11.67 14.40 5.65
CA ALA A 81 11.36 15.64 4.93
C ALA A 81 9.85 15.96 4.89
N ALA A 82 9.00 14.92 4.83
CA ALA A 82 7.54 15.08 4.78
C ALA A 82 6.86 15.10 6.16
N ARG A 83 7.64 15.01 7.25
CA ARG A 83 7.13 14.82 8.61
C ARG A 83 6.21 15.97 9.03
N GLN A 84 5.00 15.61 9.47
CA GLN A 84 4.03 16.54 10.05
C GLN A 84 4.03 16.47 11.60
N PRO A 85 3.64 17.55 12.30
CA PRO A 85 3.35 17.48 13.73
C PRO A 85 2.27 16.44 14.01
N ARG A 86 2.48 15.60 15.03
CA ARG A 86 1.50 14.59 15.43
C ARG A 86 0.30 15.29 16.09
N VAL A 87 -0.89 15.02 15.58
CA VAL A 87 -2.17 15.44 16.18
C VAL A 87 -2.92 14.18 16.53
N GLU A 88 -3.42 14.04 17.76
CA GLU A 88 -4.22 12.87 18.12
C GLU A 88 -5.65 13.04 17.64
N THR A 89 -5.96 12.47 16.46
CA THR A 89 -7.34 12.50 15.91
C THR A 89 -8.15 11.24 16.22
N GLY A 90 -7.48 10.17 16.66
CA GLY A 90 -8.08 8.85 16.85
C GLY A 90 -8.32 8.08 15.54
N LEU A 91 -7.91 8.62 14.40
CA LEU A 91 -7.95 7.95 13.10
C LEU A 91 -6.73 7.05 12.92
N PRO A 92 -6.87 5.87 12.27
CA PRO A 92 -5.75 4.93 12.07
C PRO A 92 -4.75 5.40 11.02
N PHE A 93 -5.15 6.32 10.14
CA PHE A 93 -4.29 6.85 9.08
C PHE A 93 -4.58 8.34 8.89
N GLU A 94 -3.50 9.12 8.92
CA GLU A 94 -3.54 10.59 8.87
C GLU A 94 -2.73 11.14 7.69
N GLY A 95 -2.55 10.31 6.66
CA GLY A 95 -1.60 10.55 5.59
C GLY A 95 -0.21 10.02 5.92
N GLY A 96 0.55 9.71 4.87
CA GLY A 96 1.86 9.08 4.99
C GLY A 96 2.23 8.34 3.72
N TRP A 97 2.46 7.04 3.85
CA TRP A 97 3.01 6.20 2.78
C TRP A 97 2.25 4.89 2.66
N ALA A 98 1.94 4.47 1.44
CA ALA A 98 1.55 3.10 1.14
C ALA A 98 2.82 2.29 0.85
N LEU A 99 3.03 1.21 1.60
CA LEU A 99 4.24 0.40 1.51
C LEU A 99 3.92 -1.01 1.01
N PHE A 100 4.71 -1.47 0.05
CA PHE A 100 4.82 -2.87 -0.31
C PHE A 100 6.29 -3.27 -0.17
N LEU A 101 6.56 -4.30 0.65
CA LEU A 101 7.91 -4.77 0.94
C LEU A 101 7.93 -6.28 0.66
N ALA A 102 8.60 -6.68 -0.43
CA ALA A 102 8.80 -8.09 -0.72
C ALA A 102 9.78 -8.71 0.28
N TYR A 103 9.75 -10.03 0.40
CA TYR A 103 10.60 -10.77 1.34
C TYR A 103 12.09 -10.52 1.06
N GLU A 104 12.46 -10.38 -0.22
CA GLU A 104 13.83 -10.17 -0.69
C GLU A 104 14.45 -8.85 -0.20
N LEU A 105 13.64 -7.87 0.24
CA LEU A 105 14.14 -6.66 0.89
C LEU A 105 14.97 -6.99 2.15
N ALA A 106 14.71 -8.13 2.80
CA ALA A 106 15.47 -8.58 3.96
C ALA A 106 16.99 -8.67 3.68
N ALA A 107 17.42 -8.90 2.43
CA ALA A 107 18.84 -8.91 2.07
C ALA A 107 19.51 -7.52 2.20
N GLN A 108 18.76 -6.41 2.18
CA GLN A 108 19.30 -5.09 2.52
C GLN A 108 19.51 -4.92 4.03
N VAL A 109 18.75 -5.63 4.86
CA VAL A 109 18.83 -5.58 6.33
C VAL A 109 19.91 -6.53 6.85
N GLU A 110 19.96 -7.74 6.30
CA GLU A 110 20.90 -8.80 6.67
C GLU A 110 21.70 -9.24 5.43
N PRO A 111 22.84 -8.58 5.11
CA PRO A 111 23.59 -8.80 3.87
C PRO A 111 24.19 -10.20 3.71
N THR A 112 24.15 -11.02 4.76
CA THR A 112 24.60 -12.41 4.73
C THR A 112 23.56 -13.36 4.12
N LEU A 113 22.30 -12.93 4.01
CA LEU A 113 21.24 -13.73 3.40
C LEU A 113 21.47 -13.89 1.89
N GLN A 114 21.42 -15.15 1.44
CA GLN A 114 21.41 -15.49 0.02
C GLN A 114 20.00 -15.92 -0.37
N LEU A 115 19.19 -14.94 -0.77
CA LEU A 115 17.79 -15.17 -1.12
C LEU A 115 17.67 -15.48 -2.62
N PRO A 116 16.83 -16.45 -3.03
CA PRO A 116 16.49 -16.61 -4.43
C PRO A 116 15.75 -15.36 -4.92
N PRO A 117 15.90 -14.97 -6.20
CA PRO A 117 15.12 -13.87 -6.76
C PRO A 117 13.63 -14.22 -6.77
N ALA A 118 12.78 -13.24 -6.45
CA ALA A 118 11.34 -13.38 -6.57
C ALA A 118 10.94 -13.70 -8.03
N PRO A 119 9.97 -14.61 -8.26
CA PRO A 119 9.47 -14.86 -9.60
C PRO A 119 8.64 -13.68 -10.10
N GLY A 120 8.83 -13.33 -11.37
CA GLY A 120 8.03 -12.32 -12.07
C GLY A 120 8.58 -10.89 -12.03
N PRO A 121 7.79 -9.92 -12.51
CA PRO A 121 8.27 -8.56 -12.78
C PRO A 121 8.09 -7.59 -11.60
N LEU A 122 7.72 -8.09 -10.41
CA LEU A 122 7.43 -7.22 -9.27
C LEU A 122 8.72 -6.57 -8.73
N PRO A 123 8.67 -5.29 -8.31
CA PRO A 123 9.79 -4.67 -7.61
C PRO A 123 9.99 -5.31 -6.24
N VAL A 124 11.18 -5.15 -5.66
CA VAL A 124 11.51 -5.65 -4.32
C VAL A 124 10.82 -4.83 -3.23
N ALA A 125 10.65 -3.53 -3.46
CA ALA A 125 9.92 -2.65 -2.54
C ALA A 125 9.30 -1.46 -3.27
N LEU A 126 8.20 -0.93 -2.73
CA LEU A 126 7.49 0.25 -3.20
C LEU A 126 7.04 1.09 -2.00
N ALA A 127 7.17 2.41 -2.14
CA ALA A 127 6.62 3.38 -1.21
C ALA A 127 5.96 4.51 -1.99
N TRP A 128 4.62 4.59 -1.97
CA TRP A 128 3.88 5.72 -2.54
C TRP A 128 3.59 6.77 -1.48
N ARG A 129 3.86 8.03 -1.79
CA ARG A 129 3.44 9.14 -0.97
C ARG A 129 1.91 9.27 -1.05
N CYS A 130 1.24 9.17 0.09
CA CYS A 130 -0.22 9.19 0.19
C CYS A 130 -0.68 10.28 1.17
N PRO A 131 -0.89 11.54 0.72
CA PRO A 131 -1.30 12.64 1.59
C PRO A 131 -2.77 12.59 2.02
N ALA A 132 -3.55 11.67 1.45
CA ALA A 132 -4.97 11.52 1.71
C ALA A 132 -5.41 10.05 1.63
N ALA A 133 -6.57 9.76 2.21
CA ALA A 133 -7.20 8.44 2.13
C ALA A 133 -8.73 8.54 2.26
N VAL A 134 -9.41 7.48 1.85
CA VAL A 134 -10.81 7.21 2.24
C VAL A 134 -10.78 6.17 3.35
N LEU A 135 -11.42 6.47 4.47
CA LEU A 135 -11.56 5.59 5.61
C LEU A 135 -13.02 5.17 5.74
N ARG A 136 -13.25 3.90 6.06
CA ARG A 136 -14.57 3.38 6.41
C ARG A 136 -14.54 2.82 7.82
N ASP A 137 -15.39 3.37 8.67
CA ASP A 137 -15.66 2.84 10.00
C ASP A 137 -16.63 1.66 9.87
N ARG A 138 -16.19 0.44 10.16
CA ARG A 138 -17.03 -0.76 10.05
C ARG A 138 -18.14 -0.81 11.09
N ASP A 139 -17.95 -0.17 12.24
CA ASP A 139 -18.95 -0.18 13.32
C ASP A 139 -20.16 0.68 12.96
N SER A 140 -19.92 1.87 12.41
CA SER A 140 -20.97 2.84 12.06
C SER A 140 -21.36 2.82 10.58
N GLY A 141 -20.56 2.18 9.72
CA GLY A 141 -20.70 2.25 8.27
C GLY A 141 -20.30 3.60 7.66
N ARG A 142 -19.81 4.55 8.48
CA ARG A 142 -19.47 5.90 8.03
C ARG A 142 -18.19 5.88 7.19
N CYS A 143 -18.26 6.48 6.01
CA CYS A 143 -17.10 6.76 5.16
C CYS A 143 -16.67 8.22 5.29
N LEU A 144 -15.36 8.46 5.35
CA LEU A 144 -14.78 9.79 5.35
C LEU A 144 -13.54 9.86 4.47
N ALA A 145 -13.37 10.96 3.76
CA ALA A 145 -12.10 11.35 3.18
C ALA A 145 -11.28 12.08 4.26
N VAL A 146 -9.98 11.81 4.30
CA VAL A 146 -9.01 12.45 5.20
C VAL A 146 -7.85 12.98 4.40
N ALA A 147 -7.29 14.11 4.81
CA ALA A 147 -6.14 14.71 4.17
C ALA A 147 -5.23 15.44 5.17
N GLU A 148 -3.93 15.31 4.96
CA GLU A 148 -2.91 16.03 5.72
C GLU A 148 -3.10 17.55 5.67
N PRO A 149 -2.52 18.29 6.64
CA PRO A 149 -2.36 19.74 6.51
C PRO A 149 -1.74 20.13 5.16
N GLY A 150 -2.31 21.13 4.48
CA GLY A 150 -1.87 21.55 3.13
C GLY A 150 -2.41 20.70 1.98
N ALA A 151 -3.03 19.55 2.26
CA ALA A 151 -3.58 18.64 1.26
C ALA A 151 -5.12 18.69 1.17
N ALA A 152 -5.78 19.74 1.69
CA ALA A 152 -7.24 19.82 1.76
C ALA A 152 -7.95 19.69 0.40
N HIS A 153 -7.29 20.09 -0.70
CA HIS A 153 -7.80 19.92 -2.06
C HIS A 153 -8.09 18.45 -2.43
N TRP A 154 -7.48 17.49 -1.72
CA TRP A 154 -7.77 16.07 -1.89
C TRP A 154 -9.18 15.68 -1.45
N LEU A 155 -9.76 16.37 -0.47
CA LEU A 155 -11.08 15.99 0.05
C LEU A 155 -12.15 16.07 -1.03
N GLU A 156 -12.17 17.16 -1.79
CA GLU A 156 -13.09 17.34 -2.91
C GLU A 156 -12.81 16.35 -4.05
N ARG A 157 -11.53 16.08 -4.34
CA ARG A 157 -11.14 15.09 -5.35
C ARG A 157 -11.62 13.69 -5.00
N LEU A 158 -11.50 13.29 -3.74
CA LEU A 158 -11.96 12.00 -3.25
C LEU A 158 -13.48 11.90 -3.21
N ALA A 159 -14.17 12.98 -2.85
CA ALA A 159 -15.63 13.02 -2.88
C ALA A 159 -16.21 12.96 -4.30
N ALA A 160 -15.49 13.48 -5.28
CA ALA A 160 -15.86 13.43 -6.70
C ALA A 160 -15.38 12.17 -7.43
N ALA A 161 -14.63 11.29 -6.78
CA ALA A 161 -14.07 10.10 -7.43
C ALA A 161 -15.18 9.14 -7.88
N ALA A 162 -15.07 8.67 -9.12
CA ALA A 162 -16.01 7.72 -9.68
C ALA A 162 -15.76 6.32 -9.11
N MET A 163 -16.84 5.55 -8.93
CA MET A 163 -16.78 4.14 -8.60
C MET A 163 -16.93 3.31 -9.87
N ALA A 164 -16.12 2.27 -10.02
CA ALA A 164 -16.26 1.30 -11.09
C ALA A 164 -17.62 0.58 -11.00
N PRO A 165 -18.14 0.03 -12.10
CA PRO A 165 -19.25 -0.91 -12.04
C PRO A 165 -18.89 -2.13 -11.19
N ALA A 166 -19.91 -2.90 -10.79
CA ALA A 166 -19.70 -4.15 -10.06
C ALA A 166 -18.72 -5.08 -10.80
N ALA A 167 -17.89 -5.80 -10.04
CA ALA A 167 -16.90 -6.71 -10.57
C ALA A 167 -17.55 -7.76 -11.49
N ARG A 168 -16.81 -8.17 -12.52
CA ARG A 168 -17.21 -9.24 -13.44
C ARG A 168 -16.95 -10.61 -12.80
N ASP A 169 -17.59 -11.63 -13.35
CA ASP A 169 -17.40 -13.01 -12.94
C ASP A 169 -15.91 -13.42 -13.01
N PHE A 170 -15.45 -14.11 -11.98
CA PHE A 170 -14.10 -14.63 -11.90
C PHE A 170 -13.97 -15.91 -12.75
N ALA A 171 -13.07 -15.89 -13.73
CA ALA A 171 -12.68 -17.09 -14.46
C ALA A 171 -11.52 -17.77 -13.72
N ALA A 172 -11.74 -19.02 -13.29
CA ALA A 172 -10.70 -19.78 -12.59
C ALA A 172 -9.47 -19.97 -13.51
N PRO A 173 -8.25 -19.65 -13.05
CA PRO A 173 -7.03 -19.90 -13.81
C PRO A 173 -6.66 -21.38 -13.79
N THR A 174 -5.76 -21.78 -14.68
CA THR A 174 -5.03 -23.04 -14.53
C THR A 174 -4.12 -22.95 -13.31
N LEU A 175 -4.11 -24.01 -12.50
CA LEU A 175 -3.30 -24.10 -11.29
C LEU A 175 -2.07 -24.98 -11.57
N GLU A 176 -0.92 -24.53 -11.10
CA GLU A 176 0.35 -25.27 -11.14
C GLU A 176 0.98 -25.20 -9.74
N GLU A 177 1.64 -26.28 -9.35
CA GLU A 177 2.40 -26.37 -8.09
C GLU A 177 3.83 -26.85 -8.37
N ASP A 178 4.74 -26.51 -7.46
CA ASP A 178 6.10 -27.04 -7.53
C ASP A 178 6.10 -28.57 -7.45
N PRO A 179 7.06 -29.26 -8.11
CA PRO A 179 7.24 -30.69 -7.94
C PRO A 179 7.38 -31.06 -6.45
N PRO A 180 6.63 -32.06 -5.92
CA PRO A 180 6.59 -32.35 -4.48
C PRO A 180 7.96 -32.56 -3.83
N GLY A 181 8.90 -33.14 -4.59
CA GLY A 181 10.28 -33.37 -4.15
C GLY A 181 11.01 -32.11 -3.69
N ARG A 182 10.73 -30.93 -4.28
CA ARG A 182 11.39 -29.66 -3.87
C ARG A 182 11.15 -29.37 -2.38
N PHE A 183 9.93 -29.61 -1.91
CA PHE A 183 9.57 -29.41 -0.51
C PHE A 183 10.13 -30.51 0.39
N THR A 184 9.88 -31.79 0.07
CA THR A 184 10.28 -32.90 0.93
C THR A 184 11.79 -33.02 1.09
N ASP A 185 12.56 -32.77 0.02
CA ASP A 185 14.02 -32.76 0.07
C ASP A 185 14.55 -31.52 0.83
N GLY A 186 13.81 -30.40 0.77
CA GLY A 186 14.04 -29.24 1.60
C GLY A 186 13.92 -29.56 3.10
N VAL A 187 12.83 -30.19 3.50
CA VAL A 187 12.59 -30.62 4.89
C VAL A 187 13.70 -31.56 5.36
N ALA A 188 14.10 -32.56 4.55
CA ALA A 188 15.17 -33.50 4.90
C ALA A 188 16.55 -32.85 5.10
N ARG A 189 16.81 -31.67 4.53
CA ARG A 189 18.06 -30.91 4.72
C ARG A 189 18.08 -30.03 5.97
N ILE A 190 16.91 -29.71 6.53
CA ILE A 190 16.78 -28.87 7.73
C ILE A 190 16.91 -29.71 9.02
N HIS A 191 16.51 -30.98 8.95
CA HIS A 191 16.64 -31.96 10.03
C HIS A 191 18.04 -32.60 10.07
#